data_AF-A0A510XBN2-F1
#
_entry.id   AF-A0A510XBN2-F1
#
_cell.length_a   1.000
_cell.length_b   1.000
_cell.length_c   1.000
_cell.angle_alpha   90.00
_cell.angle_beta   90.00
_cell.angle_gamma   90.00
#
_symmetry.space_group_name_H-M   'P 1'
#
loop_
_entity.id
_entity.type
_entity.pdbx_description
1 polymer ?
#
loop_
_entity_poly.entity_id
_entity_poly.type
_entity_poly.pdbx_seq_one_letter_code
_entity_poly.pdbx_strand_id
1 'polypeptide(L)'
;MPRVAPAPLDATQPLMHWWLISWSHHAPPMARLQLAWLSMAGETLQAELEFFGACADMQRRWNRCLSHEKDPQALGECYQSLVKEMTDAQFQRLHRVSQLPNDFRQQVWEEL
;
A
#
# COMPACT_ATOMS: atom_id res chain seq x y z
N MET A 1 -9.25 -32.62 56.95
CA MET A 1 -9.14 -33.10 55.55
C MET A 1 -8.14 -32.22 54.83
N PRO A 2 -7.05 -32.75 54.25
CA PRO A 2 -6.08 -31.93 53.54
C PRO A 2 -6.70 -31.44 52.23
N ARG A 3 -6.67 -30.13 52.00
CA ARG A 3 -7.15 -29.48 50.78
C ARG A 3 -6.10 -29.74 49.70
N VAL A 4 -6.38 -30.66 48.78
CA VAL A 4 -5.52 -30.90 47.62
C VAL A 4 -5.52 -29.62 46.79
N ALA A 5 -4.36 -28.98 46.66
CA ALA A 5 -4.21 -27.85 45.77
C ALA A 5 -4.45 -28.35 44.34
N PRO A 6 -5.28 -27.66 43.52
CA PRO A 6 -5.50 -28.07 42.14
C PRO A 6 -4.17 -28.12 41.41
N ALA A 7 -3.98 -29.13 40.57
CA ALA A 7 -2.78 -29.24 39.75
C ALA A 7 -2.61 -27.94 38.95
N PRO A 8 -1.38 -27.45 38.74
CA PRO A 8 -1.14 -26.19 38.03
C PRO A 8 -1.75 -26.13 36.62
N LEU A 9 -2.02 -27.29 36.01
CA LEU A 9 -2.76 -27.43 34.75
C LEU A 9 -4.28 -27.16 34.88
N ASP A 10 -4.91 -27.53 36.00
CA ASP A 10 -6.33 -27.24 36.26
C ASP A 10 -6.54 -25.74 36.53
N ALA A 11 -5.58 -25.08 37.19
CA ALA A 11 -5.65 -23.66 37.47
C ALA A 11 -5.46 -22.77 36.21
N THR A 12 -4.77 -23.28 35.18
CA THR A 12 -4.51 -22.57 33.92
C THR A 12 -5.57 -22.81 32.85
N GLN A 13 -6.41 -23.85 33.01
CA GLN A 13 -7.50 -24.18 32.10
C GLN A 13 -8.50 -23.02 31.85
N PRO A 14 -8.98 -22.27 32.86
CA PRO A 14 -9.85 -21.12 32.62
C PRO A 14 -9.14 -19.95 31.92
N LEU A 15 -7.84 -19.74 32.17
CA LEU A 15 -7.03 -18.74 31.47
C LEU A 15 -6.85 -19.11 29.99
N MET A 16 -6.56 -20.38 29.70
CA MET A 16 -6.46 -20.90 28.34
C MET A 16 -7.79 -20.83 27.60
N HIS A 17 -8.89 -21.15 28.27
CA HIS A 17 -10.24 -21.06 27.71
C HIS A 17 -10.61 -19.61 27.37
N TRP A 18 -10.35 -18.66 28.28
CA TRP A 18 -10.56 -17.24 28.03
C TRP A 18 -9.69 -16.71 26.88
N TRP A 19 -8.43 -17.15 26.81
CA TRP A 19 -7.51 -16.78 25.73
C TRP A 19 -8.02 -17.30 24.38
N LEU A 20 -8.48 -18.55 24.32
CA LEU A 20 -9.03 -19.16 23.11
C LEU A 20 -10.31 -18.45 22.63
N ILE A 21 -11.22 -18.11 23.55
CA ILE A 21 -12.45 -17.36 23.25
C ILE A 21 -12.09 -15.97 22.72
N SER A 22 -11.18 -15.26 23.39
CA SER A 22 -10.71 -13.95 22.93
C SER A 22 -10.11 -14.04 21.53
N TRP A 23 -9.29 -15.05 21.26
CA TRP A 23 -8.70 -15.23 19.93
C TRP A 23 -9.75 -15.57 18.87
N SER A 24 -10.70 -16.46 19.18
CA SER A 24 -11.79 -16.82 18.25
C SER A 24 -12.70 -15.63 17.90
N HIS A 25 -12.88 -14.70 18.84
CA HIS A 25 -13.68 -13.49 18.62
C HIS A 25 -12.93 -12.40 17.84
N HIS A 26 -11.62 -12.25 18.05
CA HIS A 26 -10.86 -11.10 17.51
C HIS A 26 -9.92 -11.44 16.34
N ALA A 27 -9.58 -12.71 16.12
CA ALA A 27 -8.76 -13.12 14.98
C ALA A 27 -9.43 -12.83 13.61
N PRO A 28 -10.74 -13.02 13.42
CA PRO A 28 -11.39 -12.71 12.15
C PRO A 28 -11.30 -11.22 11.72
N PRO A 29 -11.63 -10.21 12.56
CA PRO A 29 -11.51 -8.81 12.18
C PRO A 29 -10.04 -8.37 12.03
N MET A 30 -9.12 -8.88 12.85
CA MET A 30 -7.69 -8.56 12.71
C MET A 30 -7.12 -9.08 11.38
N ALA A 31 -7.49 -10.29 10.96
CA ALA A 31 -7.07 -10.84 9.69
C ALA A 31 -7.64 -10.04 8.50
N ARG A 32 -8.90 -9.57 8.59
CA ARG A 32 -9.51 -8.71 7.56
C ARG A 32 -8.85 -7.34 7.47
N LEU A 33 -8.52 -6.74 8.61
CA LEU A 33 -7.76 -5.48 8.66
C LEU A 33 -6.37 -5.62 8.02
N GLN A 34 -5.65 -6.70 8.35
CA GLN A 34 -4.34 -6.99 7.73
C GLN A 34 -4.46 -7.15 6.21
N LEU A 35 -5.52 -7.81 5.74
CA LEU A 35 -5.77 -8.00 4.32
C LEU A 35 -6.09 -6.69 3.61
N ALA A 36 -6.93 -5.84 4.21
CA ALA A 36 -7.23 -4.49 3.70
C ALA A 36 -5.95 -3.63 3.61
N TRP A 37 -5.09 -3.70 4.63
CA TRP A 37 -3.82 -2.98 4.64
C TRP A 37 -2.87 -3.47 3.53
N LEU A 38 -2.75 -4.79 3.34
CA LEU A 38 -1.94 -5.38 2.27
C LEU A 38 -2.46 -4.99 0.87
N SER A 39 -3.78 -4.96 0.68
CA SER A 39 -4.40 -4.52 -0.58
C SER A 39 -4.04 -3.07 -0.89
N MET A 40 -4.25 -2.17 0.08
CA MET A 40 -3.91 -0.74 -0.04
C MET A 40 -2.42 -0.53 -0.35
N ALA A 41 -1.54 -1.28 0.34
CA ALA A 41 -0.11 -1.23 0.10
C ALA A 41 0.26 -1.72 -1.32
N GLY A 42 -0.38 -2.79 -1.80
CA GLY A 42 -0.21 -3.31 -3.15
C GLY A 42 -0.65 -2.32 -4.22
N GLU A 43 -1.80 -1.67 -4.04
CA GLU A 43 -2.31 -0.65 -4.97
C GLU A 43 -1.41 0.59 -5.02
N THR A 44 -0.87 1.01 -3.88
CA THR A 44 0.11 2.10 -3.80
C THR A 44 1.39 1.74 -4.54
N LEU A 45 1.92 0.53 -4.31
CA LEU A 45 3.11 0.03 -4.96
C LEU A 45 2.92 -0.04 -6.48
N GLN A 46 1.76 -0.52 -6.94
CA GLN A 46 1.43 -0.57 -8.36
C GLN A 46 1.45 0.81 -9.00
N ALA A 47 0.85 1.82 -8.36
CA ALA A 47 0.86 3.19 -8.86
C ALA A 47 2.29 3.78 -8.95
N GLU A 48 3.17 3.45 -8.00
CA GLU A 48 4.58 3.84 -8.05
C GLU A 48 5.35 3.14 -9.18
N LEU A 49 5.11 1.83 -9.41
CA LEU A 49 5.72 1.08 -10.50
C LEU A 49 5.31 1.61 -11.88
N GLU A 50 4.03 1.93 -12.06
CA GLU A 50 3.50 2.56 -13.28
C GLU A 50 4.22 3.91 -13.53
N PHE A 51 4.38 4.73 -12.49
CA PHE A 51 5.11 5.99 -12.59
C PHE A 51 6.60 5.82 -12.92
N PHE A 52 7.29 4.85 -12.32
CA PHE A 52 8.69 4.55 -12.66
C PHE A 52 8.84 4.07 -14.10
N GLY A 53 7.88 3.27 -14.60
CA GLY A 53 7.81 2.90 -16.00
C GLY A 53 7.73 4.11 -16.92
N ALA A 54 6.83 5.05 -16.62
CA ALA A 54 6.68 6.30 -17.36
C ALA A 54 7.98 7.15 -17.33
N CYS A 55 8.65 7.26 -16.18
CA CYS A 55 9.94 7.94 -16.07
C CYS A 55 11.02 7.27 -16.94
N ALA A 56 11.09 5.94 -16.96
CA ALA A 56 12.05 5.20 -17.77
C ALA A 56 11.79 5.35 -19.28
N ASP A 57 10.53 5.43 -19.69
CA ASP A 57 10.13 5.74 -21.07
C ASP A 57 10.49 7.18 -21.45
N MET A 58 10.24 8.14 -20.56
CA MET A 58 10.62 9.55 -20.73
C MET A 58 12.13 9.68 -20.93
N GLN A 59 12.93 9.02 -20.09
CA GLN A 59 14.40 9.05 -20.21
C GLN A 59 14.87 8.48 -21.55
N ARG A 60 14.25 7.39 -22.03
CA ARG A 60 14.54 6.83 -23.35
C ARG A 60 14.19 7.81 -24.48
N ARG A 61 13.06 8.52 -24.37
CA ARG A 61 12.65 9.56 -25.35
C ARG A 61 13.58 10.77 -25.32
N TRP A 62 13.98 11.21 -24.13
CA TRP A 62 14.92 12.31 -23.94
C TRP A 62 16.28 12.03 -24.60
N ASN A 63 16.83 10.83 -24.35
CA ASN A 63 18.08 10.40 -24.99
C ASN A 63 17.96 10.35 -26.53
N ARG A 64 16.78 9.99 -27.06
CA ARG A 64 16.54 10.03 -28.52
C ARG A 64 16.55 11.46 -29.05
N CYS A 65 15.89 12.40 -28.37
CA CYS A 65 15.91 13.81 -28.74
C CYS A 65 17.34 14.36 -28.74
N LEU A 66 18.12 14.09 -27.69
CA LEU A 66 19.54 14.48 -27.62
C LEU A 66 20.40 13.90 -28.75
N SER A 67 20.06 12.71 -29.26
CA SER A 67 20.84 12.03 -30.29
C SER A 67 20.50 12.48 -31.71
N HIS A 68 19.26 12.94 -31.96
CA HIS A 68 18.76 13.25 -33.30
C HIS A 68 18.64 14.75 -33.56
N GLU A 69 18.35 15.54 -32.53
CA GLU A 69 18.01 16.95 -32.67
C GLU A 69 19.26 17.82 -32.50
N LYS A 70 19.53 18.66 -33.50
CA LYS A 70 20.68 19.59 -33.48
C LYS A 70 20.25 21.03 -33.21
N ASP A 71 18.96 21.31 -33.34
CA ASP A 71 18.40 22.62 -33.05
C ASP A 71 18.10 22.76 -31.54
N PRO A 72 18.70 23.76 -30.85
CA PRO A 72 18.42 24.04 -29.45
C PRO A 72 16.94 24.30 -29.16
N GLN A 73 16.19 24.87 -30.10
CA GLN A 73 14.78 25.19 -29.91
C GLN A 73 13.93 23.91 -29.91
N ALA A 74 14.12 23.04 -30.90
CA ALA A 74 13.47 21.73 -30.95
C ALA A 74 13.84 20.82 -29.76
N LEU A 75 15.09 20.90 -29.26
CA LEU A 75 15.49 20.25 -28.00
C LEU A 75 14.71 20.75 -26.78
N GLY A 76 14.53 22.07 -26.69
CA GLY A 76 13.73 22.71 -25.63
C GLY A 76 12.25 22.28 -25.69
N GLU A 77 11.68 22.20 -26.89
CA GLU A 77 10.31 21.74 -27.10
C GLU A 77 10.15 20.26 -26.72
N CYS A 78 11.09 19.39 -27.13
CA CYS A 78 11.08 17.99 -26.69
C CYS A 78 11.18 17.86 -25.17
N TYR A 79 12.07 18.62 -24.52
CA TYR A 79 12.20 18.61 -23.07
C TYR A 79 10.89 19.05 -22.38
N GLN A 80 10.31 20.16 -22.82
CA GLN A 80 9.06 20.68 -22.25
C GLN A 80 7.90 19.68 -22.39
N SER A 81 7.78 19.03 -23.56
CA SER A 81 6.77 17.99 -23.78
C SER A 81 6.94 16.82 -22.81
N LEU A 82 8.17 16.32 -22.66
CA LEU A 82 8.48 15.20 -21.78
C LEU A 82 8.26 15.52 -20.30
N VAL A 83 8.65 16.72 -19.86
CA VAL A 83 8.42 17.16 -18.48
C VAL A 83 6.93 17.32 -18.18
N LYS A 84 6.15 17.82 -19.16
CA LYS A 84 4.70 17.91 -19.03
C LYS A 84 4.08 16.52 -18.86
N GLU A 85 4.43 15.56 -19.71
CA GLU A 85 3.97 14.17 -19.60
C GLU A 85 4.31 13.54 -18.23
N MET A 86 5.54 13.75 -17.74
CA MET A 86 5.97 13.27 -16.42
C MET A 86 5.17 13.94 -15.29
N THR A 87 4.91 15.24 -15.40
CA THR A 87 4.14 15.99 -14.40
C THR A 87 2.69 15.50 -14.35
N ASP A 88 2.08 15.27 -15.50
CA ASP A 88 0.72 14.72 -15.60
C ASP A 88 0.64 13.32 -14.98
N ALA A 89 1.62 12.45 -15.27
CA ALA A 89 1.74 11.12 -14.67
C ALA A 89 1.91 11.18 -13.14
N GLN A 90 2.72 12.12 -12.64
CA GLN A 90 2.90 12.35 -11.20
C GLN A 90 1.60 12.82 -10.54
N PHE A 91 0.85 13.69 -11.21
CA PHE A 91 -0.42 14.19 -10.68
C PHE A 91 -1.48 13.08 -10.61
N GLN A 92 -1.54 12.23 -11.63
CA GLN A 92 -2.41 11.04 -11.63
C GLN A 92 -2.05 10.07 -10.51
N ARG A 93 -0.75 9.83 -10.29
CA ARG A 93 -0.25 9.01 -9.18
C ARG A 93 -0.69 9.57 -7.83
N LEU A 94 -0.46 10.86 -7.59
CA LEU A 94 -0.84 11.52 -6.34
C LEU A 94 -2.35 11.50 -6.11
N HIS A 95 -3.14 11.72 -7.16
CA HIS A 95 -4.59 11.62 -7.08
C HIS A 95 -5.03 10.22 -6.66
N ARG A 96 -4.51 9.16 -7.31
CA ARG A 96 -4.82 7.76 -6.96
C ARG A 96 -4.43 7.44 -5.52
N VAL A 97 -3.21 7.79 -5.11
CA VAL A 97 -2.73 7.55 -3.75
C VAL A 97 -3.50 8.38 -2.71
N SER A 98 -4.03 9.55 -3.05
CA SER A 98 -4.85 10.36 -2.12
C SER A 98 -6.24 9.78 -1.83
N GLN A 99 -6.75 8.91 -2.69
CA GLN A 99 -8.06 8.28 -2.54
C GLN A 99 -8.00 7.02 -1.65
N LEU A 100 -6.91 6.27 -1.72
CA LEU A 100 -6.70 5.01 -0.97
C LEU A 100 -6.90 5.13 0.56
N PRO A 101 -6.47 6.20 1.26
CA PRO A 101 -6.71 6.35 2.69
C PRO A 101 -8.19 6.51 3.06
N ASN A 102 -9.02 7.06 2.17
CA ASN A 102 -10.45 7.20 2.42
C ASN A 102 -11.15 5.85 2.31
N ASP A 103 -10.81 5.08 1.29
CA ASP A 103 -11.35 3.72 1.08
C ASP A 103 -10.91 2.78 2.20
N PHE A 104 -9.64 2.85 2.60
CA PHE A 104 -9.13 2.10 3.75
C PHE A 104 -9.83 2.51 5.04
N ARG A 105 -9.98 3.80 5.32
CA ARG A 105 -10.70 4.28 6.51
C ARG A 105 -12.14 3.79 6.55
N GLN A 106 -12.84 3.78 5.42
CA GLN A 106 -14.20 3.26 5.35
C GLN A 106 -14.22 1.76 5.66
N GLN A 107 -13.33 0.96 5.08
CA GLN A 107 -13.22 -0.47 5.38
C GLN A 107 -12.87 -0.76 6.84
N VAL A 108 -12.01 0.07 7.45
CA VAL A 108 -11.71 -0.04 8.90
C VAL A 108 -12.94 0.26 9.75
N TRP A 109 -13.75 1.25 9.36
CA TRP A 109 -14.99 1.60 10.08
C TRP A 109 -16.09 0.53 9.97
N GLU A 110 -16.12 -0.24 8.88
CA GLU A 110 -17.08 -1.33 8.70
C GLU A 110 -16.73 -2.60 9.51
N GLU A 111 -15.47 -2.72 9.96
CA GLU A 111 -14.95 -3.87 10.72
C GLU A 111 -14.80 -3.62 12.24
N LEU A 112 -14.98 -2.36 12.70
CA LEU A 112 -14.97 -1.95 14.12
C LEU A 112 -16.38 -1.97 14.73
#